data_AF-A0A353CZ67-F1
#
_entry.id   AF-A0A353CZ67-F1
#
_cell.length_a   1.000
_cell.length_b   1.000
_cell.length_c   1.000
_cell.angle_alpha   90.00
_cell.angle_beta   90.00
_cell.angle_gamma   90.00
#
_symmetry.space_group_name_H-M   'P 1'
#
loop_
_entity.id
_entity.type
_entity.pdbx_description
1 polymer ?
#
loop_
_entity_poly.entity_id
_entity_poly.type
_entity_poly.pdbx_seq_one_letter_code
_entity_poly.pdbx_strand_id
1 'polypeptide(L)'
;NFIRSRYFSDPGIAPVDQIAMSLAAYNAGPARIASMRKKTKQAGLNPNVWFNNVEQITRKNVGSEPVNYVANIVKYYIAFKTTLDTAVQRMDATEKLR
;
A
#
# COMPACT_ATOMS: atom_id res chain seq x y z
N ASN A 1 -5.84 -10.61 -10.98
CA ASN A 1 -6.21 -9.55 -10.00
C ASN A 1 -7.42 -9.97 -9.16
N PHE A 2 -7.24 -10.96 -8.27
CA PHE A 2 -8.36 -11.57 -7.51
C PHE A 2 -8.54 -10.94 -6.11
N ILE A 3 -7.45 -10.79 -5.34
CA ILE A 3 -7.53 -10.26 -3.97
C ILE A 3 -8.14 -8.84 -3.96
N ARG A 4 -7.63 -7.94 -4.81
CA ARG A 4 -8.11 -6.55 -4.89
C ARG A 4 -9.59 -6.48 -5.25
N SER A 5 -9.98 -7.17 -6.33
CA SER A 5 -11.37 -7.14 -6.82
C SER A 5 -12.36 -7.79 -5.85
N ARG A 6 -11.94 -8.84 -5.13
CA ARG A 6 -12.81 -9.59 -4.23
C ARG A 6 -12.96 -8.98 -2.83
N TYR A 7 -11.93 -8.32 -2.31
CA TYR A 7 -11.87 -7.85 -0.92
C TYR A 7 -11.73 -6.33 -0.77
N PHE A 8 -11.23 -5.63 -1.78
CA PHE A 8 -10.84 -4.22 -1.69
C PHE A 8 -11.28 -3.43 -2.94
N SER A 9 -12.46 -3.74 -3.48
CA SER A 9 -13.06 -3.08 -4.65
C SER A 9 -14.04 -1.96 -4.32
N ASP A 10 -14.26 -1.70 -3.03
CA ASP A 10 -15.09 -0.60 -2.56
C ASP A 10 -14.57 0.74 -3.12
N PRO A 11 -15.41 1.53 -3.82
CA PRO A 11 -15.00 2.79 -4.41
C PRO A 11 -14.59 3.84 -3.36
N GLY A 12 -14.97 3.66 -2.09
CA GLY A 12 -14.50 4.48 -0.97
C GLY A 12 -13.06 4.17 -0.54
N ILE A 13 -12.39 3.19 -1.14
CA ILE A 13 -10.96 2.90 -0.93
C ILE A 13 -10.19 3.47 -2.11
N ALA A 14 -9.29 4.42 -1.83
CA ALA A 14 -8.44 4.99 -2.87
C ALA A 14 -7.55 3.93 -3.53
N PRO A 15 -7.18 4.06 -4.81
CA PRO A 15 -6.41 3.03 -5.52
C PRO A 15 -5.11 2.60 -4.82
N VAL A 16 -4.42 3.54 -4.18
CA VAL A 16 -3.19 3.28 -3.41
C VAL A 16 -3.45 2.38 -2.19
N ASP A 17 -4.55 2.63 -1.47
CA ASP A 17 -4.95 1.85 -0.31
C ASP A 17 -5.44 0.46 -0.72
N GLN A 18 -6.13 0.35 -1.87
CA GLN A 18 -6.49 -0.96 -2.45
C GLN A 18 -5.25 -1.81 -2.72
N ILE A 19 -4.17 -1.20 -3.26
CA ILE A 19 -2.91 -1.89 -3.50
C ILE A 19 -2.26 -2.30 -2.18
N ALA A 20 -2.12 -1.36 -1.24
CA ALA A 20 -1.47 -1.63 0.04
C ALA A 20 -2.19 -2.74 0.84
N MET A 21 -3.52 -2.70 0.92
CA MET A 21 -4.30 -3.75 1.55
C MET A 21 -4.21 -5.08 0.81
N SER A 22 -4.09 -5.06 -0.53
CA SER A 22 -3.89 -6.28 -1.32
C SER A 22 -2.52 -6.91 -1.08
N LEU A 23 -1.46 -6.11 -0.95
CA LEU A 23 -0.11 -6.58 -0.60
C LEU A 23 -0.09 -7.17 0.81
N ALA A 24 -0.70 -6.50 1.78
CA ALA A 24 -0.85 -7.02 3.14
C ALA A 24 -1.65 -8.33 3.16
N ALA A 25 -2.72 -8.42 2.37
CA ALA A 25 -3.57 -9.60 2.27
C ALA A 25 -2.87 -10.76 1.56
N TYR A 26 -1.96 -10.48 0.63
CA TYR A 26 -1.13 -11.49 0.02
C TYR A 26 -0.18 -12.13 1.05
N ASN A 27 0.43 -11.31 1.92
CA ASN A 27 1.32 -11.81 2.97
C ASN A 27 0.58 -12.48 4.14
N ALA A 28 -0.47 -11.84 4.69
CA ALA A 28 -1.12 -12.28 5.93
C ALA A 28 -2.51 -12.93 5.75
N GLY A 29 -2.99 -13.04 4.51
CA GLY A 29 -4.30 -13.60 4.16
C GLY A 29 -5.41 -12.53 4.05
N PRO A 30 -6.27 -12.60 3.01
CA PRO A 30 -7.26 -11.57 2.73
C PRO A 30 -8.38 -11.47 3.77
N ALA A 31 -8.86 -12.60 4.28
CA ALA A 31 -9.86 -12.61 5.35
C ALA A 31 -9.33 -11.93 6.64
N ARG A 32 -8.04 -12.11 6.93
CA ARG A 32 -7.39 -11.50 8.10
C ARG A 32 -7.30 -9.98 7.96
N ILE A 33 -6.86 -9.47 6.81
CA ILE A 33 -6.82 -8.02 6.55
C ILE A 33 -8.23 -7.41 6.50
N ALA A 34 -9.20 -8.10 5.92
CA ALA A 34 -10.60 -7.66 5.97
C ALA A 34 -11.13 -7.55 7.40
N SER A 35 -10.75 -8.47 8.29
CA SER A 35 -11.05 -8.37 9.73
C SER A 35 -10.35 -7.18 10.39
N MET A 36 -9.08 -6.89 10.02
CA MET A 36 -8.36 -5.71 10.54
C MET A 36 -9.03 -4.40 10.12
N ARG A 37 -9.60 -4.31 8.93
CA ARG A 37 -10.43 -3.15 8.54
C ARG A 37 -11.63 -2.97 9.47
N LYS A 38 -12.34 -4.04 9.82
CA LYS A 38 -13.47 -3.98 10.77
C LYS A 38 -13.01 -3.49 12.15
N LYS A 39 -11.90 -4.02 12.66
CA LYS A 39 -11.29 -3.57 13.92
C LYS A 39 -10.81 -2.11 13.86
N THR A 40 -10.32 -1.66 12.72
CA THR A 40 -9.91 -0.26 12.48
C THR A 40 -11.08 0.69 12.64
N LYS A 41 -12.24 0.34 12.07
CA LYS A 41 -13.48 1.10 12.28
C LYS A 41 -13.89 1.13 13.75
N GLN A 42 -13.81 0.01 14.46
CA GLN A 42 -14.13 -0.07 15.89
C GLN A 42 -13.20 0.79 16.76
N ALA A 43 -11.96 0.98 16.32
CA ALA A 43 -10.98 1.84 16.98
C ALA A 43 -11.11 3.33 16.64
N GLY A 44 -12.16 3.73 15.90
CA GLY A 44 -12.38 5.13 15.48
C GLY A 44 -11.43 5.61 14.37
N LEU A 45 -10.71 4.69 13.72
CA LEU A 45 -9.80 4.98 12.62
C LEU A 45 -10.48 4.71 11.26
N ASN A 46 -9.88 5.20 10.17
CA ASN A 46 -10.45 5.05 8.84
C ASN A 46 -10.15 3.64 8.25
N PRO A 47 -11.17 2.77 8.05
CA PRO A 47 -10.96 1.42 7.54
C PRO A 47 -10.63 1.35 6.04
N ASN A 48 -10.67 2.48 5.33
CA ASN A 48 -10.39 2.59 3.91
C ASN A 48 -9.01 3.17 3.62
N VAL A 49 -8.27 3.57 4.65
CA VAL A 49 -6.88 4.04 4.54
C VAL A 49 -5.96 2.98 5.13
N TRP A 50 -4.90 2.60 4.42
CA TRP A 50 -3.93 1.64 4.90
C TRP A 50 -3.01 2.29 5.94
N PHE A 51 -2.19 3.26 5.49
CA PHE A 51 -1.14 3.87 6.30
C PHE A 51 -1.73 4.62 7.50
N ASN A 52 -1.10 4.47 8.65
CA ASN A 52 -1.54 5.08 9.92
C ASN A 52 -2.98 4.73 10.33
N ASN A 53 -3.63 3.73 9.71
CA ASN A 53 -4.99 3.34 10.05
C ASN A 53 -5.05 1.80 10.15
N VAL A 54 -5.39 1.12 9.05
CA VAL A 54 -5.44 -0.35 9.02
C VAL A 54 -4.07 -0.96 9.32
N GLU A 55 -2.99 -0.30 8.91
CA GLU A 55 -1.61 -0.68 9.23
C GLU A 55 -1.37 -0.80 10.74
N GLN A 56 -1.83 0.19 11.53
CA GLN A 56 -1.60 0.21 12.98
C GLN A 56 -2.30 -0.97 13.66
N ILE A 57 -3.55 -1.22 13.29
CA ILE A 57 -4.34 -2.33 13.85
C ILE A 57 -3.77 -3.67 13.41
N THR A 58 -3.32 -3.78 12.16
CA THR A 58 -2.66 -4.98 11.62
C THR A 58 -1.37 -5.27 12.38
N ARG A 59 -0.52 -4.26 12.60
CA ARG A 59 0.72 -4.42 13.39
C ARG A 59 0.44 -4.95 14.79
N LYS A 60 -0.58 -4.40 15.47
CA LYS A 60 -0.97 -4.79 16.83
C LYS A 60 -1.57 -6.19 16.93
N ASN A 61 -2.31 -6.65 15.92
CA ASN A 61 -3.12 -7.88 16.01
C ASN A 61 -2.60 -9.06 15.17
N VAL A 62 -1.78 -8.80 14.15
CA VAL A 62 -1.26 -9.80 13.21
C VAL A 62 0.26 -9.91 13.34
N GLY A 63 0.93 -8.78 13.59
CA GLY A 63 2.38 -8.69 13.70
C GLY A 63 3.01 -7.77 12.65
N SER A 64 4.32 -7.60 12.75
CA SER A 64 5.07 -6.65 11.93
C SER A 64 5.32 -7.13 10.49
N GLU A 65 5.27 -8.45 10.23
CA GLU A 65 5.62 -9.02 8.92
C GLU A 65 4.81 -8.43 7.74
N PRO A 66 3.46 -8.44 7.72
CA PRO A 66 2.70 -7.88 6.61
C PRO A 66 2.90 -6.38 6.44
N VAL A 67 3.14 -5.68 7.54
CA VAL A 67 3.36 -4.24 7.53
C VAL A 67 4.72 -3.90 6.93
N ASN A 68 5.76 -4.63 7.35
CA ASN A 68 7.11 -4.49 6.81
C ASN A 68 7.15 -4.92 5.34
N TYR A 69 6.39 -5.96 4.95
CA TYR A 69 6.26 -6.39 3.56
C TYR A 69 5.73 -5.26 2.67
N VAL A 70 4.64 -4.61 3.07
CA VAL A 70 4.09 -3.45 2.33
C VAL A 70 5.08 -2.29 2.30
N ALA A 71 5.66 -1.93 3.45
CA ALA A 71 6.61 -0.82 3.55
C ALA A 71 7.84 -1.03 2.66
N ASN A 72 8.39 -2.24 2.62
CA ASN A 72 9.53 -2.59 1.78
C ASN A 72 9.21 -2.44 0.30
N ILE A 73 8.06 -2.96 -0.16
CA ILE A 73 7.65 -2.83 -1.56
C ILE A 73 7.48 -1.36 -1.96
N VAL A 74 6.81 -0.56 -1.11
CA VAL A 74 6.62 0.87 -1.38
C VAL A 74 7.94 1.62 -1.39
N LYS A 75 8.85 1.32 -0.45
CA LYS A 75 10.20 1.91 -0.42
C LYS A 75 10.94 1.67 -1.73
N TYR A 76 10.98 0.43 -2.22
CA TYR A 76 11.66 0.12 -3.48
C TYR A 76 10.98 0.76 -4.68
N TYR A 77 9.64 0.74 -4.73
CA TYR A 77 8.89 1.40 -5.80
C TYR A 77 9.24 2.90 -5.91
N ILE A 78 9.23 3.62 -4.78
CA ILE A 78 9.57 5.05 -4.75
C ILE A 78 11.02 5.26 -5.15
N ALA A 79 11.96 4.46 -4.64
CA ALA A 79 13.38 4.57 -4.97
C ALA A 79 13.65 4.39 -6.48
N PHE A 80 13.09 3.34 -7.08
CA PHE A 80 13.24 3.09 -8.52
C PHE A 80 12.56 4.17 -9.35
N LYS A 81 11.33 4.55 -9.02
CA LYS A 81 10.61 5.60 -9.74
C LYS A 81 11.39 6.92 -9.73
N THR A 82 11.84 7.35 -8.56
CA THR A 82 12.62 8.60 -8.41
C THR A 82 13.92 8.56 -9.21
N THR A 83 14.60 7.41 -9.24
CA THR A 83 15.85 7.24 -9.98
C THR A 83 15.62 7.32 -11.49
N LEU A 84 14.56 6.67 -11.99
CA LEU A 84 14.18 6.72 -13.40
C LEU A 84 13.74 8.13 -13.82
N ASP A 85 12.89 8.78 -13.02
CA ASP A 85 12.44 10.16 -13.28
C ASP A 85 13.63 11.12 -13.35
N THR A 86 14.62 10.96 -12.46
CA THR A 86 15.86 11.74 -12.47
C THR A 86 16.70 11.48 -13.73
N ALA A 87 16.80 10.22 -14.15
CA ALA A 87 17.55 9.85 -15.35
C ALA A 87 16.92 10.46 -16.61
N VAL A 88 15.58 10.40 -16.74
CA VAL A 88 14.83 11.02 -17.83
C VAL A 88 15.04 12.53 -17.85
N GLN A 89 14.91 13.19 -16.70
CA GLN A 89 15.14 14.64 -16.59
C GLN A 89 16.55 15.05 -17.04
N ARG A 90 17.58 14.24 -16.76
CA ARG A 90 18.96 14.50 -17.23
C ARG A 90 19.11 14.33 -18.73
N MET A 91 18.45 13.34 -19.32
CA MET A 91 18.43 13.13 -20.77
C MET A 91 17.77 14.30 -21.48
N ASP A 92 16.58 14.71 -21.04
CA ASP A 92 15.84 15.84 -21.60
C ASP A 92 16.63 17.15 -21.48
N ALA A 93 17.32 17.37 -20.36
CA ALA A 93 18.17 18.54 -20.17
C ALA A 93 19.37 18.54 -21.13
N THR A 94 19.96 17.38 -21.40
CA THR A 94 21.07 17.23 -22.35
C THR A 94 20.60 17.48 -23.78
N GLU A 95 19.41 16.99 -24.14
CA GLU A 95 18.82 17.22 -25.46
C GLU A 95 18.50 18.69 -25.71
N LYS A 96 17.95 19.41 -24.72
CA LYS A 96 17.65 20.85 -24.84
C LYS A 96 18.88 21.76 -24.97
N LEU A 97 20.05 21.27 -24.57
CA LEU A 97 21.32 22.00 -24.70
C LEU A 97 21.99 21.79 -26.07
N ARG A 98 21.48 20.86 -26.87
CA ARG A 98 21.99 20.55 -28.21
C ARG A 98 21.22 21.32 -29.29
#